data_AF-A0A7S3F9V7-F1
#
_entry.id   AF-A0A7S3F9V7-F1
#
_cell.length_a   1.000
_cell.length_b   1.000
_cell.length_c   1.000
_cell.angle_alpha   90.00
_cell.angle_beta   90.00
_cell.angle_gamma   90.00
#
_symmetry.space_group_name_H-M   'P 1'
#
loop_
_entity.id
_entity.type
_entity.pdbx_description
1 polymer ?
#
loop_
_entity_poly.entity_id
_entity_poly.type
_entity_poly.pdbx_seq_one_letter_code
_entity_poly.pdbx_strand_id
1 'polypeptide(L)'
;GDGKGACALRYSATAHEVAAGEGTAEIVELTKRQRGLVTGGGVEILGRKLRPPEDLDSKGGWAISWAEEDAAAAYADLFEGEPCIFITPDAVYVGTRFKRALCKKLSAPPKTAKDVVAAVNSLQPDAPLRSVSFAGNHPPVVNAYNTFVAGIAKLDGELPPTIGRVGSASPNDAYAYFLERRNDHLVAEAGKLIARMKVDVDKKLVPLICASSTREAAVAYKMALMKSVYVHESMGKFVDRCRADGAVELHVIRGDVEETEFGCFGKIVFEMFYRVDLTTMGA
;
A
#
# COMPACT_ATOMS: atom_id res chain seq x y z
N GLY A 1 18.04 -31.31 12.32
CA GLY A 1 17.87 -29.97 12.92
C GLY A 1 17.16 -29.13 11.89
N ASP A 2 15.85 -29.04 12.02
CA ASP A 2 14.92 -28.87 10.89
C ASP A 2 14.82 -27.43 10.40
N GLY A 3 15.46 -27.15 9.27
CA GLY A 3 15.29 -25.90 8.52
C GLY A 3 14.13 -26.01 7.55
N LYS A 4 12.96 -25.44 7.92
CA LYS A 4 11.85 -25.24 6.97
C LYS A 4 12.23 -24.10 6.02
N GLY A 5 12.55 -24.45 4.77
CA GLY A 5 12.78 -23.48 3.70
C GLY A 5 11.46 -22.82 3.29
N ALA A 6 11.41 -21.49 3.38
CA ALA A 6 10.38 -20.68 2.74
C ALA A 6 11.11 -19.89 1.65
N CYS A 7 10.62 -19.98 0.41
CA CYS A 7 11.30 -19.48 -0.78
C CYS A 7 10.33 -18.59 -1.58
N ALA A 8 10.85 -17.49 -2.14
CA ALA A 8 10.17 -16.76 -3.20
C ALA A 8 10.72 -17.25 -4.55
N LEU A 9 9.84 -17.61 -5.49
CA LEU A 9 10.22 -17.86 -6.87
C LEU A 9 10.11 -16.56 -7.64
N ARG A 10 11.22 -16.09 -8.19
CA ARG A 10 11.20 -15.09 -9.27
C ARG A 10 11.27 -15.85 -10.59
N TYR A 11 10.25 -15.69 -11.43
CA TYR A 11 10.29 -16.16 -12.82
C TYR A 11 10.70 -14.99 -13.73
N SER A 12 11.70 -15.18 -14.56
CA SER A 12 12.08 -14.24 -15.63
C SER A 12 12.32 -14.99 -16.93
N ALA A 13 11.60 -14.64 -18.01
CA ALA A 13 11.95 -15.04 -19.36
C ALA A 13 12.74 -13.89 -20.00
N THR A 14 13.97 -14.17 -20.45
CA THR A 14 14.75 -13.19 -21.20
C THR A 14 14.24 -13.16 -22.64
N ALA A 15 13.92 -11.96 -23.14
CA ALA A 15 13.35 -11.73 -24.47
C ALA A 15 14.28 -12.09 -25.66
N HIS A 16 15.48 -12.60 -25.40
CA HIS A 16 16.40 -13.07 -26.41
C HIS A 16 16.70 -14.55 -26.14
N GLU A 17 16.39 -15.38 -27.16
CA GLU A 17 16.44 -16.85 -27.20
C GLU A 17 15.18 -17.56 -26.67
N VAL A 18 14.11 -17.44 -27.46
CA VAL A 18 12.91 -18.26 -27.32
C VAL A 18 13.18 -19.65 -27.87
N ALA A 19 13.59 -20.57 -26.99
CA ALA A 19 13.01 -21.91 -27.01
C ALA A 19 11.76 -21.86 -26.12
N ALA A 20 10.61 -22.27 -26.67
CA ALA A 20 9.33 -22.19 -25.98
C ALA A 20 9.40 -22.90 -24.61
N GLY A 21 9.34 -22.13 -23.52
CA GLY A 21 9.12 -22.66 -22.16
C GLY A 21 10.26 -22.51 -21.16
N GLU A 22 11.41 -21.92 -21.50
CA GLU A 22 12.49 -21.71 -20.54
C GLU A 22 12.45 -20.30 -19.94
N GLY A 23 11.80 -20.17 -18.79
CA GLY A 23 12.09 -19.08 -17.85
C GLY A 23 12.91 -19.59 -16.69
N THR A 24 13.83 -18.77 -16.21
CA THR A 24 14.63 -19.13 -15.03
C THR A 24 13.82 -18.86 -13.78
N ALA A 25 13.75 -19.85 -12.90
CA ALA A 25 13.16 -19.73 -11.58
C ALA A 25 14.29 -19.62 -10.56
N GLU A 26 14.49 -18.43 -9.99
CA GLU A 26 15.46 -18.26 -8.91
C GLU A 26 14.76 -18.53 -7.57
N ILE A 27 15.30 -19.48 -6.81
CA ILE A 27 14.93 -19.69 -5.42
C ILE A 27 15.67 -18.64 -4.58
N VAL A 28 14.96 -17.59 -4.18
CA VAL A 28 15.53 -16.59 -3.26
C VAL A 28 15.34 -17.08 -1.84
N GLU A 29 16.45 -17.35 -1.15
CA GLU A 29 16.41 -17.66 0.27
C GLU A 29 15.91 -16.45 1.07
N LEU A 30 14.87 -16.66 1.88
CA LEU A 30 14.47 -15.67 2.88
C LEU A 30 15.60 -15.45 3.88
N THR A 31 15.86 -14.20 4.24
CA THR A 31 16.73 -13.85 5.37
C THR A 31 16.25 -14.50 6.67
N LYS A 32 17.13 -14.64 7.67
CA LYS A 32 16.77 -15.18 9.00
C LYS A 32 15.53 -14.52 9.60
N ARG A 33 15.38 -13.20 9.42
CA ARG A 33 14.24 -12.41 9.90
C ARG A 33 12.95 -12.78 9.16
N GLN A 34 12.99 -12.78 7.83
CA GLN A 34 11.83 -13.14 7.01
C GLN A 34 11.39 -14.58 7.27
N ARG A 35 12.33 -15.51 7.46
CA ARG A 35 12.03 -16.88 7.90
C ARG A 35 11.25 -16.87 9.21
N GLY A 36 11.66 -16.09 10.21
CA GLY A 36 10.94 -15.97 11.49
C GLY A 36 9.49 -15.50 11.36
N LEU A 37 9.19 -14.64 10.39
CA LEU A 37 7.82 -14.18 10.11
C LEU A 37 6.94 -15.29 9.51
N VAL A 38 7.52 -16.15 8.66
CA VAL A 38 6.77 -17.18 7.92
C VAL A 38 6.70 -18.51 8.67
N THR A 39 7.80 -18.99 9.26
CA THR A 39 7.86 -20.33 9.90
C THR A 39 7.26 -20.38 11.31
N GLY A 40 7.04 -19.22 11.94
CA GLY A 40 6.38 -19.09 13.25
C GLY A 40 4.87 -18.87 13.21
N GLY A 41 4.22 -18.99 12.04
CA GLY A 41 2.78 -18.68 11.88
C GLY A 41 2.44 -17.19 12.02
N GLY A 42 3.43 -16.31 11.82
CA GLY A 42 3.30 -14.86 11.93
C GLY A 42 2.61 -14.25 10.71
N VAL A 43 3.01 -14.70 9.52
CA VAL A 43 2.57 -14.19 8.21
C VAL A 43 2.36 -15.36 7.25
N GLU A 44 1.20 -15.39 6.60
CA GLU A 44 0.87 -16.29 5.49
C GLU A 44 1.18 -15.60 4.16
N ILE A 45 1.87 -16.29 3.25
CA ILE A 45 2.08 -15.84 1.86
C ILE A 45 1.04 -16.50 0.96
N LEU A 46 0.37 -15.69 0.15
CA LEU A 46 -0.72 -16.08 -0.74
C LEU A 46 -0.21 -16.26 -2.17
N GLY A 47 -0.76 -17.25 -2.88
CA GLY A 47 -0.43 -17.54 -4.28
C GLY A 47 -0.52 -19.03 -4.59
N ARG A 48 -0.17 -19.40 -5.83
CA ARG A 48 -0.19 -20.81 -6.25
C ARG A 48 0.98 -21.54 -5.61
N LYS A 49 0.66 -22.40 -4.64
CA LYS A 49 1.65 -23.26 -3.98
C LYS A 49 2.02 -24.41 -4.90
N LEU A 50 3.31 -24.54 -5.18
CA LEU A 50 3.92 -25.65 -5.90
C LEU A 50 4.91 -26.39 -5.01
N ARG A 51 5.15 -27.66 -5.31
CA ARG A 51 6.28 -28.38 -4.74
C ARG A 51 7.54 -28.00 -5.54
N PRO A 52 8.68 -27.73 -4.88
CA PRO A 52 9.93 -27.46 -5.57
C PRO A 52 10.28 -28.60 -6.56
N PRO A 53 10.75 -28.29 -7.79
CA PRO A 53 10.95 -29.32 -8.80
C PRO A 53 11.99 -30.38 -8.47
N GLU A 54 13.13 -30.07 -7.83
CA GLU A 54 14.25 -31.03 -7.77
C GLU A 54 15.17 -30.84 -6.54
N ASP A 55 14.63 -30.98 -5.31
CA ASP A 55 15.47 -31.30 -4.14
C ASP A 55 14.85 -32.42 -3.30
N LEU A 56 15.62 -33.50 -3.15
CA LEU A 56 15.17 -34.87 -2.82
C LEU A 56 15.17 -35.21 -1.32
N ASP A 57 15.71 -34.34 -0.45
CA ASP A 57 15.83 -34.62 0.99
C ASP A 57 15.00 -33.72 1.92
N SER A 58 14.23 -32.76 1.39
CA SER A 58 13.39 -31.91 2.24
C SER A 58 11.98 -32.49 2.44
N LYS A 59 11.71 -33.03 3.64
CA LYS A 59 10.35 -33.26 4.11
C LYS A 59 9.67 -31.91 4.39
N GLY A 60 9.06 -31.31 3.36
CA GLY A 60 8.07 -30.22 3.54
C GLY A 60 8.39 -28.85 2.93
N GLY A 61 9.29 -28.76 1.95
CA GLY A 61 9.48 -27.53 1.18
C GLY A 61 8.30 -27.22 0.26
N TRP A 62 7.84 -25.97 0.24
CA TRP A 62 6.88 -25.45 -0.73
C TRP A 62 7.40 -24.14 -1.31
N ALA A 63 7.05 -23.87 -2.56
CA ALA A 63 7.34 -22.60 -3.21
C ALA A 63 6.04 -21.98 -3.72
N ILE A 64 5.99 -20.65 -3.86
CA ILE A 64 4.88 -19.98 -4.51
C ILE A 64 5.35 -19.45 -5.85
N SER A 65 4.63 -19.82 -6.90
CA SER A 65 4.87 -19.35 -8.26
C SER A 65 3.84 -18.31 -8.65
N TRP A 66 4.30 -17.27 -9.34
CA TRP A 66 3.47 -16.32 -10.07
C TRP A 66 3.79 -16.41 -11.56
N ALA A 67 2.84 -16.03 -12.41
CA ALA A 67 3.12 -15.85 -13.84
C ALA A 67 4.16 -14.73 -14.02
N GLU A 68 4.87 -14.72 -15.15
CA GLU A 68 5.91 -13.74 -15.43
C GLU A 68 5.41 -12.29 -15.28
N GLU A 69 4.24 -12.02 -15.84
CA GLU A 69 3.56 -10.72 -15.78
C GLU A 69 3.21 -10.28 -14.34
N ASP A 70 2.95 -11.25 -13.46
CA ASP A 70 2.58 -11.02 -12.06
C ASP A 70 3.77 -11.04 -11.10
N ALA A 71 4.92 -11.59 -11.51
CA ALA A 71 6.05 -11.83 -10.62
C ALA A 71 6.64 -10.51 -10.08
N ALA A 72 6.76 -9.49 -10.93
CA ALA A 72 7.22 -8.17 -10.50
C ALA A 72 6.23 -7.51 -9.52
N ALA A 73 4.93 -7.64 -9.78
CA ALA A 73 3.89 -7.10 -8.90
C ALA A 73 3.84 -7.84 -7.55
N ALA A 74 4.03 -9.15 -7.56
CA ALA A 74 4.13 -9.96 -6.36
C ALA A 74 5.35 -9.59 -5.52
N TYR A 75 6.52 -9.43 -6.15
CA TYR A 75 7.71 -8.95 -5.47
C TYR A 75 7.50 -7.56 -4.87
N ALA A 76 7.01 -6.60 -5.65
CA ALA A 76 6.74 -5.25 -5.14
C ALA A 76 5.77 -5.27 -3.95
N ASP A 77 4.68 -6.02 -4.01
CA ASP A 77 3.72 -6.11 -2.89
C ASP A 77 4.30 -6.79 -1.64
N LEU A 78 5.08 -7.87 -1.81
CA LEU A 78 5.69 -8.59 -0.70
C LEU A 78 6.69 -7.73 0.09
N PHE A 79 7.36 -6.79 -0.56
CA PHE A 79 8.40 -5.98 0.07
C PHE A 79 7.94 -4.55 0.40
N GLU A 80 7.13 -3.95 -0.46
CA GLU A 80 6.79 -2.53 -0.46
C GLU A 80 5.27 -2.28 -0.34
N GLY A 81 4.44 -3.33 -0.42
CA GLY A 81 2.99 -3.23 -0.31
C GLY A 81 2.55 -2.58 1.01
N GLU A 82 1.66 -1.60 0.90
CA GLU A 82 1.08 -0.94 2.07
C GLU A 82 0.04 -1.85 2.72
N PRO A 83 0.16 -2.16 4.02
CA PRO A 83 -0.79 -3.05 4.68
C PRO A 83 -2.16 -2.41 4.91
N CYS A 84 -3.21 -3.18 4.63
CA CYS A 84 -4.57 -2.90 5.05
C CYS A 84 -4.99 -3.75 6.26
N ILE A 85 -6.03 -3.32 6.95
CA ILE A 85 -6.62 -3.94 8.13
C ILE A 85 -8.04 -4.34 7.77
N PHE A 86 -8.30 -5.64 7.75
CA PHE A 86 -9.62 -6.14 7.39
C PHE A 86 -10.18 -7.08 8.45
N ILE A 87 -11.45 -6.86 8.76
CA ILE A 87 -12.22 -7.60 9.75
C ILE A 87 -13.11 -8.59 9.01
N THR A 88 -12.88 -9.88 9.22
CA THR A 88 -13.72 -10.97 8.73
C THR A 88 -14.67 -11.43 9.85
N PRO A 89 -15.62 -12.34 9.56
CA PRO A 89 -16.50 -12.89 10.60
C PRO A 89 -15.76 -13.59 11.76
N ASP A 90 -14.55 -14.07 11.53
CA ASP A 90 -13.78 -14.91 12.47
C ASP A 90 -12.52 -14.22 13.03
N ALA A 91 -12.06 -13.13 12.43
CA ALA A 91 -10.75 -12.57 12.77
C ALA A 91 -10.52 -11.14 12.27
N VAL A 92 -9.45 -10.53 12.81
CA VAL A 92 -8.83 -9.31 12.31
C VAL A 92 -7.50 -9.68 11.69
N TYR A 93 -7.32 -9.28 10.44
CA TYR A 93 -6.09 -9.49 9.69
C TYR A 93 -5.45 -8.15 9.32
N VAL A 94 -4.12 -8.19 9.25
CA VAL A 94 -3.33 -7.19 8.54
C VAL A 94 -2.78 -7.85 7.29
N GLY A 95 -2.88 -7.23 6.12
CA GLY A 95 -2.34 -7.84 4.91
C GLY A 95 -2.15 -6.91 3.74
N THR A 96 -1.43 -7.41 2.75
CA THR A 96 -1.32 -6.84 1.40
C THR A 96 -1.95 -7.80 0.39
N ARG A 97 -1.71 -7.64 -0.91
CA ARG A 97 -2.25 -8.57 -1.92
C ARG A 97 -1.77 -10.01 -1.71
N PHE A 98 -0.49 -10.19 -1.37
CA PHE A 98 0.15 -11.51 -1.33
C PHE A 98 0.63 -11.95 0.05
N LYS A 99 0.36 -11.20 1.12
CA LYS A 99 0.68 -11.62 2.49
C LYS A 99 -0.35 -11.15 3.50
N ARG A 100 -0.61 -11.96 4.53
CA ARG A 100 -1.48 -11.56 5.65
C ARG A 100 -1.02 -12.13 6.99
N ALA A 101 -1.31 -11.43 8.07
CA ALA A 101 -1.06 -11.83 9.43
C ALA A 101 -2.36 -11.79 10.25
N LEU A 102 -2.66 -12.90 10.92
CA LEU A 102 -3.75 -12.95 11.90
C LEU A 102 -3.36 -12.13 13.14
N CYS A 103 -4.10 -11.06 13.40
CA CYS A 103 -3.85 -10.18 14.55
C CYS A 103 -4.70 -10.57 15.76
N LYS A 104 -5.98 -10.87 15.53
CA LYS A 104 -6.95 -11.19 16.60
C LYS A 104 -7.99 -12.17 16.08
N LYS A 105 -8.30 -13.21 16.85
CA LYS A 105 -9.47 -14.06 16.59
C LYS A 105 -10.70 -13.42 17.22
N LEU A 106 -11.82 -13.48 16.53
CA LEU A 106 -13.12 -13.06 17.04
C LEU A 106 -13.88 -14.30 17.51
N SER A 107 -14.48 -14.21 18.70
CA SER A 107 -15.32 -15.30 19.23
C SER A 107 -16.66 -15.42 18.50
N ALA A 108 -17.11 -14.34 17.86
CA ALA A 108 -18.31 -14.29 17.04
C ALA A 108 -18.19 -13.18 15.97
N PRO A 109 -18.92 -13.32 14.84
CA PRO A 109 -18.99 -12.27 13.84
C PRO A 109 -19.58 -10.97 14.41
N PRO A 110 -19.05 -9.78 14.04
CA PRO A 110 -19.70 -8.51 14.36
C PRO A 110 -21.10 -8.47 13.77
N LYS A 111 -22.11 -8.15 14.59
CA LYS A 111 -23.51 -8.08 14.16
C LYS A 111 -24.00 -6.65 14.04
N THR A 112 -23.38 -5.73 14.77
CA THR A 112 -23.76 -4.33 14.80
C THR A 112 -22.65 -3.41 14.31
N ALA A 113 -23.02 -2.23 13.81
CA ALA A 113 -22.02 -1.19 13.51
C ALA A 113 -21.20 -0.80 14.76
N LYS A 114 -21.83 -0.83 15.94
CA LYS A 114 -21.16 -0.58 17.23
C LYS A 114 -20.13 -1.66 17.56
N ASP A 115 -20.42 -2.93 17.27
CA ASP A 115 -19.47 -4.03 17.48
C ASP A 115 -18.22 -3.84 16.63
N VAL A 116 -18.38 -3.43 15.38
CA VAL A 116 -17.26 -3.16 14.46
C VAL A 116 -16.42 -1.99 14.97
N VAL A 117 -17.05 -0.88 15.37
CA VAL A 117 -16.34 0.27 15.95
C VAL A 117 -15.59 -0.12 17.22
N ALA A 118 -16.21 -0.89 18.11
CA ALA A 118 -15.57 -1.39 19.32
C ALA A 118 -14.39 -2.31 19.00
N ALA A 119 -14.52 -3.17 17.99
CA ALA A 119 -13.44 -4.03 17.52
C ALA A 119 -12.27 -3.20 17.00
N VAL A 120 -12.50 -2.18 16.16
CA VAL A 120 -11.47 -1.28 15.64
C VAL A 120 -10.78 -0.49 16.76
N ASN A 121 -11.55 0.08 17.69
CA ASN A 121 -11.00 0.83 18.82
C ASN A 121 -10.14 -0.06 19.73
N SER A 122 -10.43 -1.37 19.82
CA SER A 122 -9.61 -2.32 20.57
C SER A 122 -8.25 -2.66 19.93
N LEU A 123 -7.98 -2.18 18.70
CA LEU A 123 -6.72 -2.39 17.99
C LEU A 123 -5.67 -1.32 18.30
N GLN A 124 -6.02 -0.30 19.08
CA GLN A 124 -5.17 0.84 19.43
C GLN A 124 -5.16 1.05 20.95
N PRO A 125 -4.07 1.54 21.55
CA PRO A 125 -2.66 1.30 21.23
C PRO A 125 -2.09 0.05 21.95
N ASP A 126 -2.85 -0.53 22.88
CA ASP A 126 -2.34 -1.52 23.86
C ASP A 126 -2.33 -2.97 23.34
N ALA A 127 -2.88 -3.23 22.15
CA ALA A 127 -2.88 -4.53 21.48
C ALA A 127 -2.35 -4.39 20.05
N PRO A 128 -1.01 -4.34 19.86
CA PRO A 128 -0.43 -3.96 18.59
C PRO A 128 -0.80 -4.95 17.49
N LEU A 129 -1.24 -4.40 16.36
CA LEU A 129 -1.37 -5.11 15.11
C LEU A 129 -0.04 -5.79 14.75
N ARG A 130 -0.10 -6.92 14.05
CA ARG A 130 1.12 -7.58 13.58
C ARG A 130 1.66 -6.84 12.37
N SER A 131 2.99 -6.67 12.33
CA SER A 131 3.65 -6.21 11.12
C SER A 131 3.72 -7.34 10.10
N VAL A 132 3.44 -6.98 8.84
CA VAL A 132 3.69 -7.83 7.65
C VAL A 132 4.91 -7.34 6.87
N SER A 133 5.66 -6.35 7.39
CA SER A 133 6.85 -5.82 6.73
C SER A 133 8.03 -6.79 6.86
N PHE A 134 8.81 -6.93 5.79
CA PHE A 134 10.08 -7.66 5.81
C PHE A 134 11.27 -6.79 6.21
N ALA A 135 11.14 -5.47 6.06
CA ALA A 135 12.20 -4.50 6.38
C ALA A 135 12.24 -4.12 7.87
N GLY A 136 11.22 -4.49 8.65
CA GLY A 136 11.05 -3.91 9.98
C GLY A 136 9.95 -4.56 10.80
N ASN A 137 9.85 -4.17 12.08
CA ASN A 137 8.64 -4.38 12.84
C ASN A 137 7.86 -3.06 12.80
N HIS A 138 7.06 -2.91 11.75
CA HIS A 138 6.23 -1.73 11.51
C HIS A 138 4.77 -2.17 11.47
N PRO A 139 4.10 -2.34 12.63
CA PRO A 139 2.65 -2.49 12.66
C PRO A 139 1.97 -1.31 11.96
N PRO A 140 0.91 -1.54 11.16
CA PRO A 140 0.14 -0.45 10.61
C PRO A 140 -0.58 0.32 11.71
N VAL A 141 -0.77 1.62 11.51
CA VAL A 141 -1.67 2.45 12.32
C VAL A 141 -3.06 2.40 11.70
N VAL A 142 -4.10 2.30 12.52
CA VAL A 142 -5.50 2.37 12.07
C VAL A 142 -5.76 3.79 11.55
N ASN A 143 -6.21 3.91 10.30
CA ASN A 143 -6.56 5.18 9.69
C ASN A 143 -7.88 5.08 8.89
N ALA A 144 -8.31 6.20 8.29
CA ALA A 144 -9.61 6.32 7.67
C ALA A 144 -9.81 5.47 6.39
N TYR A 145 -8.72 5.07 5.72
CA TYR A 145 -8.80 4.35 4.45
C TYR A 145 -8.38 2.89 4.55
N ASN A 146 -7.52 2.55 5.52
CA ASN A 146 -6.93 1.21 5.58
C ASN A 146 -7.74 0.19 6.39
N THR A 147 -8.85 0.58 7.03
CA THR A 147 -9.64 -0.31 7.90
C THR A 147 -11.04 -0.56 7.33
N PHE A 148 -11.42 -1.84 7.20
CA PHE A 148 -12.73 -2.21 6.64
C PHE A 148 -13.21 -3.61 7.06
N VAL A 149 -14.50 -3.86 6.89
CA VAL A 149 -15.11 -5.19 7.04
C VAL A 149 -15.06 -5.91 5.69
N ALA A 150 -14.56 -7.14 5.67
CA ALA A 150 -14.46 -7.97 4.47
C ALA A 150 -15.35 -9.21 4.56
N GLY A 151 -16.02 -9.52 3.44
CA GLY A 151 -16.94 -10.64 3.30
C GLY A 151 -18.39 -10.31 3.62
N ILE A 152 -19.22 -11.35 3.64
CA ILE A 152 -20.66 -11.23 3.89
C ILE A 152 -20.87 -11.03 5.40
N ALA A 153 -20.97 -9.76 5.82
CA ALA A 153 -21.41 -9.37 7.16
C ALA A 153 -22.82 -8.78 7.08
N LYS A 154 -23.77 -9.29 7.87
CA LYS A 154 -25.09 -8.66 8.05
C LYS A 154 -25.03 -7.75 9.27
N LEU A 155 -24.76 -6.48 9.04
CA LEU A 155 -24.75 -5.45 10.08
C LEU A 155 -26.15 -4.84 10.24
N ASP A 156 -26.50 -4.46 11.46
CA ASP A 156 -27.77 -3.83 11.82
C ASP A 156 -27.87 -2.33 11.44
N GLY A 157 -26.80 -1.75 10.90
CA GLY A 157 -26.73 -0.34 10.55
C GLY A 157 -25.53 0.00 9.68
N GLU A 158 -25.42 1.28 9.32
CA GLU A 158 -24.30 1.81 8.53
C GLU A 158 -23.02 1.94 9.36
N LEU A 159 -21.88 1.73 8.70
CA LEU A 159 -20.57 1.97 9.29
C LEU A 159 -20.21 3.45 9.20
N PRO A 160 -19.43 3.99 10.15
CA PRO A 160 -18.84 5.32 9.99
C PRO A 160 -18.03 5.41 8.69
N PRO A 161 -17.92 6.60 8.06
CA PRO A 161 -17.17 6.76 6.80
C PRO A 161 -15.70 6.30 6.87
N THR A 162 -15.11 6.35 8.06
CA THR A 162 -13.74 5.92 8.37
C THR A 162 -13.55 4.40 8.38
N ILE A 163 -14.61 3.60 8.29
CA ILE A 163 -14.55 2.14 8.24
C ILE A 163 -15.25 1.66 6.97
N GLY A 164 -14.50 1.03 6.07
CA GLY A 164 -15.05 0.51 4.82
C GLY A 164 -15.80 -0.80 4.95
N ARG A 165 -16.40 -1.22 3.83
CA ARG A 165 -17.05 -2.52 3.70
C ARG A 165 -16.89 -3.05 2.29
N VAL A 166 -16.44 -4.30 2.17
CA VAL A 166 -16.36 -5.03 0.91
C VAL A 166 -17.08 -6.37 1.06
N GLY A 167 -17.96 -6.71 0.13
CA GLY A 167 -18.77 -7.93 0.18
C GLY A 167 -18.00 -9.23 -0.07
N SER A 168 -16.70 -9.14 -0.37
CA SER A 168 -15.83 -10.28 -0.66
C SER A 168 -14.85 -10.54 0.47
N ALA A 169 -14.61 -11.81 0.76
CA ALA A 169 -13.54 -12.26 1.67
C ALA A 169 -12.27 -12.66 0.91
N SER A 170 -12.26 -12.53 -0.43
CA SER A 170 -11.08 -12.77 -1.26
C SER A 170 -9.99 -11.74 -0.90
N PRO A 171 -8.75 -12.18 -0.61
CA PRO A 171 -7.65 -11.26 -0.37
C PRO A 171 -7.39 -10.28 -1.52
N ASN A 172 -7.58 -10.74 -2.77
CA ASN A 172 -7.41 -9.89 -3.95
C ASN A 172 -8.45 -8.77 -3.99
N ASP A 173 -9.72 -9.10 -3.76
CA ASP A 173 -10.82 -8.12 -3.79
C ASP A 173 -10.72 -7.16 -2.61
N ALA A 174 -10.39 -7.68 -1.43
CA ALA A 174 -10.18 -6.88 -0.22
C ALA A 174 -9.04 -5.86 -0.42
N TYR A 175 -7.93 -6.29 -1.04
CA TYR A 175 -6.81 -5.39 -1.30
C TYR A 175 -7.08 -4.42 -2.45
N ALA A 176 -7.82 -4.82 -3.49
CA ALA A 176 -8.27 -3.90 -4.54
C ALA A 176 -9.16 -2.80 -3.97
N TYR A 177 -10.12 -3.17 -3.11
CA TYR A 177 -10.97 -2.21 -2.40
C TYR A 177 -10.18 -1.27 -1.48
N PHE A 178 -9.15 -1.80 -0.79
CA PHE A 178 -8.23 -0.96 -0.03
C PHE A 178 -7.53 0.09 -0.90
N LEU A 179 -7.00 -0.31 -2.06
CA LEU A 179 -6.30 0.60 -2.97
C LEU A 179 -7.23 1.69 -3.50
N GLU A 180 -8.49 1.35 -3.79
CA GLU A 180 -9.53 2.31 -4.16
C GLU A 180 -9.79 3.32 -3.03
N ARG A 181 -10.08 2.84 -1.81
CA ARG A 181 -10.27 3.73 -0.64
C ARG A 181 -9.07 4.62 -0.35
N ARG A 182 -7.86 4.05 -0.48
CA ARG A 182 -6.61 4.81 -0.33
C ARG A 182 -6.55 5.92 -1.38
N ASN A 183 -6.86 5.62 -2.62
CA ASN A 183 -6.86 6.61 -3.69
C ASN A 183 -7.87 7.73 -3.44
N ASP A 184 -9.11 7.40 -3.08
CA ASP A 184 -10.15 8.37 -2.73
C ASP A 184 -9.71 9.28 -1.59
N HIS A 185 -9.06 8.69 -0.57
CA HIS A 185 -8.50 9.43 0.54
C HIS A 185 -7.41 10.41 0.09
N LEU A 186 -6.48 9.98 -0.76
CA LEU A 186 -5.42 10.84 -1.28
C LEU A 186 -5.97 11.99 -2.15
N VAL A 187 -6.99 11.73 -2.97
CA VAL A 187 -7.70 12.76 -3.73
C VAL A 187 -8.34 13.78 -2.79
N ALA A 188 -9.01 13.32 -1.73
CA ALA A 188 -9.62 14.21 -0.74
C ALA A 188 -8.59 15.05 0.03
N GLU A 189 -7.45 14.46 0.42
CA GLU A 189 -6.36 15.20 1.05
C GLU A 189 -5.74 16.24 0.12
N ALA A 190 -5.53 15.89 -1.16
CA ALA A 190 -5.07 16.84 -2.17
C ALA A 190 -6.05 18.02 -2.33
N GLY A 191 -7.35 17.76 -2.36
CA GLY A 191 -8.38 18.81 -2.37
C GLY A 191 -8.31 19.74 -1.15
N LYS A 192 -8.10 19.19 0.05
CA LYS A 192 -7.90 20.00 1.27
C LYS A 192 -6.66 20.89 1.17
N LEU A 193 -5.57 20.42 0.57
CA LEU A 193 -4.37 21.23 0.34
C LEU A 193 -4.65 22.38 -0.64
N ILE A 194 -5.35 22.10 -1.75
CA ILE A 194 -5.76 23.13 -2.72
C ILE A 194 -6.66 24.19 -2.07
N ALA A 195 -7.62 23.77 -1.24
CA ALA A 195 -8.46 24.70 -0.50
C ALA A 195 -7.64 25.62 0.43
N ARG A 196 -6.61 25.08 1.12
CA ARG A 196 -5.70 25.89 1.94
C ARG A 196 -4.84 26.84 1.11
N MET A 197 -4.35 26.40 -0.05
CA MET A 197 -3.66 27.27 -1.01
C MET A 197 -4.54 28.46 -1.42
N LYS A 198 -5.81 28.22 -1.78
CA LYS A 198 -6.76 29.28 -2.15
C LYS A 198 -6.92 30.32 -1.05
N VAL A 199 -7.01 29.90 0.21
CA VAL A 199 -7.09 30.81 1.36
C VAL A 199 -5.85 31.70 1.47
N ASP A 200 -4.65 31.17 1.23
CA ASP A 200 -3.41 31.96 1.24
C ASP A 200 -3.39 32.99 0.10
N VAL A 201 -3.79 32.57 -1.11
CA VAL A 201 -3.88 33.44 -2.30
C VAL A 201 -4.89 34.57 -2.09
N ASP A 202 -6.06 34.28 -1.54
CA ASP A 202 -7.10 35.28 -1.24
C ASP A 202 -6.62 36.32 -0.22
N LYS A 203 -5.74 35.90 0.70
CA LYS A 203 -5.07 36.78 1.67
C LYS A 203 -3.84 37.50 1.10
N LYS A 204 -3.52 37.31 -0.19
CA LYS A 204 -2.34 37.85 -0.86
C LYS A 204 -1.02 37.44 -0.18
N LEU A 205 -0.99 36.24 0.40
CA LEU A 205 0.22 35.65 0.97
C LEU A 205 0.91 34.77 -0.07
N VAL A 206 2.23 34.70 -0.02
CA VAL A 206 3.00 33.70 -0.78
C VAL A 206 2.60 32.31 -0.26
N PRO A 207 1.97 31.43 -1.07
CA PRO A 207 1.41 30.18 -0.57
C PRO A 207 2.47 29.23 0.00
N LEU A 208 2.11 28.49 1.05
CA LEU A 208 2.91 27.35 1.51
C LEU A 208 2.67 26.10 0.64
N ILE A 209 1.52 26.07 -0.01
CA ILE A 209 1.06 24.98 -0.86
C ILE A 209 0.97 25.51 -2.27
N CYS A 210 1.52 24.78 -3.23
CA CYS A 210 1.48 25.11 -4.65
C CYS A 210 0.83 23.96 -5.42
N ALA A 211 0.11 24.29 -6.48
CA ALA A 211 -0.56 23.31 -7.35
C ALA A 211 -0.46 23.75 -8.81
N SER A 212 -0.86 22.87 -9.75
CA SER A 212 -1.00 23.15 -11.19
C SER A 212 0.27 23.32 -12.03
N SER A 213 1.46 23.43 -11.44
CA SER A 213 2.71 23.60 -12.19
C SER A 213 3.75 22.52 -11.90
N THR A 214 4.00 21.67 -12.90
CA THR A 214 5.10 20.70 -12.86
C THR A 214 6.47 21.36 -12.84
N ARG A 215 6.58 22.58 -13.40
CA ARG A 215 7.81 23.38 -13.37
C ARG A 215 8.11 23.87 -11.96
N GLU A 216 7.11 24.43 -11.27
CA GLU A 216 7.23 24.82 -9.86
C GLU A 216 7.57 23.63 -8.98
N ALA A 217 6.91 22.49 -9.18
CA ALA A 217 7.22 21.26 -8.45
C ALA A 217 8.66 20.81 -8.68
N ALA A 218 9.17 20.85 -9.92
CA ALA A 218 10.55 20.51 -10.23
C ALA A 218 11.55 21.46 -9.59
N VAL A 219 11.26 22.77 -9.56
CA VAL A 219 12.11 23.78 -8.89
C VAL A 219 12.10 23.56 -7.38
N ALA A 220 10.92 23.42 -6.76
CA ALA A 220 10.79 23.18 -5.32
C ALA A 220 11.50 21.88 -4.90
N TYR A 221 11.41 20.82 -5.71
CA TYR A 221 12.14 19.58 -5.51
C TYR A 221 13.65 19.79 -5.60
N LYS A 222 14.13 20.41 -6.69
CA LYS A 222 15.57 20.66 -6.93
C LYS A 222 16.21 21.52 -5.84
N MET A 223 15.46 22.47 -5.29
CA MET A 223 15.91 23.39 -4.24
C MET A 223 15.70 22.84 -2.83
N ALA A 224 15.25 21.58 -2.68
CA ALA A 224 14.95 20.95 -1.38
C ALA A 224 13.94 21.75 -0.52
N LEU A 225 12.99 22.42 -1.17
CA LEU A 225 11.94 23.19 -0.51
C LEU A 225 10.66 22.36 -0.30
N MET A 226 10.50 21.28 -1.06
CA MET A 226 9.32 20.42 -1.04
C MET A 226 9.35 19.47 0.16
N LYS A 227 8.26 19.46 0.93
CA LYS A 227 8.05 18.57 2.08
C LYS A 227 7.26 17.32 1.67
N SER A 228 6.11 17.53 1.04
CA SER A 228 5.22 16.47 0.58
C SER A 228 4.60 16.82 -0.77
N VAL A 229 4.24 15.80 -1.55
CA VAL A 229 3.63 15.98 -2.87
C VAL A 229 2.59 14.91 -3.14
N TYR A 230 1.43 15.35 -3.61
CA TYR A 230 0.38 14.52 -4.18
C TYR A 230 0.44 14.69 -5.69
N VAL A 231 0.70 13.60 -6.39
CA VAL A 231 0.95 13.61 -7.83
C VAL A 231 0.23 12.45 -8.51
N HIS A 232 -0.34 12.71 -9.68
CA HIS A 232 -1.01 11.69 -10.46
C HIS A 232 0.01 10.77 -11.17
N GLU A 233 -0.32 9.50 -11.32
CA GLU A 233 0.54 8.48 -11.94
C GLU A 233 0.96 8.80 -13.38
N SER A 234 0.21 9.66 -14.09
CA SER A 234 0.59 10.15 -15.42
C SER A 234 1.91 10.93 -15.43
N MET A 235 2.40 11.41 -14.28
CA MET A 235 3.69 12.10 -14.15
C MET A 235 4.83 11.13 -13.78
N GLY A 236 4.85 9.94 -14.38
CA GLY A 236 5.75 8.82 -14.02
C GLY A 236 7.22 9.21 -13.81
N LYS A 237 7.81 10.03 -14.69
CA LYS A 237 9.21 10.47 -14.55
C LYS A 237 9.50 11.23 -13.24
N PHE A 238 8.57 12.05 -12.78
CA PHE A 238 8.70 12.78 -11.53
C PHE A 238 8.51 11.84 -10.32
N VAL A 239 7.53 10.94 -10.41
CA VAL A 239 7.26 9.89 -9.42
C VAL A 239 8.48 9.00 -9.21
N ASP A 240 9.07 8.50 -10.29
CA ASP A 240 10.24 7.61 -10.24
C ASP A 240 11.44 8.29 -9.61
N ARG A 241 11.64 9.58 -9.91
CA ARG A 241 12.72 10.37 -9.30
C ARG A 241 12.51 10.58 -7.81
N CYS A 242 11.31 10.95 -7.38
CA CYS A 242 10.98 11.12 -5.96
C CYS A 242 11.15 9.80 -5.18
N ARG A 243 10.77 8.66 -5.78
CA ARG A 243 10.97 7.33 -5.18
C ARG A 243 12.45 6.96 -5.03
N ALA A 244 13.25 7.25 -6.04
CA ALA A 244 14.67 6.90 -6.05
C ALA A 244 15.46 7.66 -4.98
N ASP A 245 15.20 8.97 -4.82
CA ASP A 245 15.95 9.80 -3.88
C ASP A 245 15.37 9.73 -2.46
N GLY A 246 14.08 9.42 -2.30
CA GLY A 246 13.40 9.30 -1.00
C GLY A 246 13.33 10.61 -0.20
N ALA A 247 13.61 11.75 -0.84
CA ALA A 247 13.79 13.05 -0.17
C ALA A 247 12.47 13.75 0.21
N VAL A 248 11.35 13.34 -0.38
CA VAL A 248 10.03 13.97 -0.20
C VAL A 248 8.99 12.92 0.15
N GLU A 249 7.99 13.32 0.94
CA GLU A 249 6.83 12.48 1.21
C GLU A 249 5.95 12.41 -0.05
N LEU A 250 6.05 11.29 -0.77
CA LEU A 250 5.40 11.09 -2.06
C LEU A 250 4.08 10.32 -1.94
N HIS A 251 3.00 10.97 -2.39
CA HIS A 251 1.66 10.38 -2.51
C HIS A 251 1.27 10.27 -3.98
N VAL A 252 1.10 9.04 -4.47
CA VAL A 252 0.72 8.80 -5.88
C VAL A 252 -0.77 8.50 -5.97
N ILE A 253 -1.49 9.39 -6.65
CA ILE A 253 -2.91 9.24 -6.99
C ILE A 253 -3.02 8.55 -8.36
N ARG A 254 -3.96 7.62 -8.49
CA ARG A 254 -4.19 6.77 -9.66
C ARG A 254 -5.62 6.89 -10.17
N GLY A 255 -5.85 6.41 -11.39
CA GLY A 255 -7.17 6.37 -11.98
C GLY A 255 -7.68 7.72 -12.50
N ASP A 256 -8.96 7.78 -12.84
CA ASP A 256 -9.56 9.00 -13.38
C ASP A 256 -9.80 10.03 -12.26
N VAL A 257 -9.30 11.24 -12.47
CA VAL A 257 -9.39 12.37 -11.54
C VAL A 257 -9.90 13.64 -12.21
N GLU A 258 -10.31 13.60 -13.48
CA GLU A 258 -10.59 14.82 -14.27
C GLU A 258 -11.68 15.70 -13.64
N GLU A 259 -12.70 15.09 -13.05
CA GLU A 259 -13.82 15.79 -12.41
C GLU A 259 -13.52 16.24 -10.96
N THR A 260 -12.33 15.93 -10.44
CA THR A 260 -11.93 16.29 -9.07
C THR A 260 -11.22 17.64 -9.04
N GLU A 261 -11.23 18.30 -7.88
CA GLU A 261 -10.46 19.54 -7.68
C GLU A 261 -8.96 19.30 -7.96
N PHE A 262 -8.43 18.15 -7.56
CA PHE A 262 -7.05 17.76 -7.85
C PHE A 262 -6.76 17.67 -9.36
N GLY A 263 -7.67 17.09 -10.15
CA GLY A 263 -7.57 17.02 -11.60
C GLY A 263 -7.56 18.39 -12.26
N CYS A 264 -8.52 19.24 -11.86
CA CYS A 264 -8.65 20.61 -12.34
C CYS A 264 -7.43 21.49 -12.02
N PHE A 265 -6.71 21.18 -10.94
CA PHE A 265 -5.47 21.87 -10.56
C PHE A 265 -4.21 21.16 -11.08
N GLY A 266 -4.29 20.61 -12.29
CA GLY A 266 -3.13 20.11 -13.03
C GLY A 266 -2.52 18.82 -12.47
N LYS A 267 -3.26 18.06 -11.65
CA LYS A 267 -2.89 16.72 -11.17
C LYS A 267 -1.59 16.67 -10.36
N ILE A 268 -1.22 17.79 -9.75
CA ILE A 268 -0.10 17.90 -8.81
C ILE A 268 -0.38 19.00 -7.79
N VAL A 269 -0.16 18.69 -6.52
CA VAL A 269 -0.17 19.65 -5.41
C VAL A 269 0.93 19.27 -4.41
N PHE A 270 1.67 20.23 -3.92
CA PHE A 270 2.77 20.00 -2.99
C PHE A 270 2.83 21.05 -1.89
N GLU A 271 3.30 20.63 -0.72
CA GLU A 271 3.54 21.49 0.44
C GLU A 271 5.04 21.78 0.52
N MET A 272 5.40 23.04 0.75
CA MET A 272 6.78 23.47 0.98
C MET A 272 7.08 23.61 2.48
N PHE A 273 8.37 23.56 2.85
CA PHE A 273 8.81 23.84 4.22
C PHE A 273 8.61 25.31 4.61
N TYR A 274 8.77 26.23 3.65
CA TYR A 274 8.70 27.66 3.86
C TYR A 274 7.93 28.33 2.72
N ARG A 275 7.34 29.50 3.01
CA ARG A 275 6.74 30.35 1.99
C ARG A 275 7.86 30.95 1.15
N VAL A 276 7.93 30.58 -0.12
CA VAL A 276 8.94 31.07 -1.08
C VAL A 276 8.23 31.35 -2.40
N ASP A 277 8.55 32.49 -3.01
CA ASP A 277 8.10 32.78 -4.37
C ASP A 277 8.98 32.00 -5.36
N LEU A 278 8.46 30.89 -5.89
CA LEU A 278 9.19 30.01 -6.80
C LEU A 278 9.57 30.68 -8.13
N THR A 279 8.88 31.77 -8.53
CA THR A 279 9.24 32.51 -9.76
C THR A 279 10.61 33.16 -9.64
N THR A 280 10.97 33.62 -8.44
CA THR A 280 12.31 34.16 -8.13
C THR A 280 13.41 33.08 -8.17
N MET A 281 13.02 31.81 -8.11
CA MET A 281 13.90 30.65 -8.15
C MET A 281 13.96 29.97 -9.53
N GLY A 282 13.36 30.60 -10.56
CA GLY A 282 13.39 30.13 -11.94
C GLY A 282 12.24 29.21 -12.35
N ALA A 283 11.13 29.22 -11.60
CA ALA A 283 9.88 28.59 -12.01
C ALA A 283 9.17 29.32 -13.16
#